data_AF-A0A5B8RYB8-F1
#
_entry.id   AF-A0A5B8RYB8-F1
#
_cell.length_a   1.000
_cell.length_b   1.000
_cell.length_c   1.000
_cell.angle_alpha   90.00
_cell.angle_beta   90.00
_cell.angle_gamma   90.00
#
_symmetry.space_group_name_H-M   'P 1'
#
loop_
_entity.id
_entity.type
_entity.pdbx_description
1 polymer ?
#
loop_
_entity_poly.entity_id
_entity_poly.type
_entity_poly.pdbx_seq_one_letter_code
_entity_poly.pdbx_strand_id
1 'polypeptide(L)'
;MSPAAGPPLLSSQLRAILARCRTIAVVGLSPQWHRPSHFAAQYMQAHGYRIVPVNPLVASAGGSILGQTAYASVTEAARALAAQGRRIDMVDCFRRSEDIAPLADEAIAIGAACLWLQLGVVNEEAAARARAAGLDVVQDRCVKIEHARLFGGLGWAGVNTKVISARRPRQLPY
;
A
#
# COMPACT_ATOMS: atom_id res chain seq x y z
N MET A 1 26.40 0.27 12.92
CA MET A 1 26.58 0.36 11.45
C MET A 1 25.21 0.13 10.82
N SER A 2 24.53 1.17 10.31
CA SER A 2 23.23 0.99 9.65
C SER A 2 23.39 0.07 8.43
N PRO A 3 22.56 -0.97 8.25
CA PRO A 3 22.56 -1.71 7.00
C PRO A 3 22.14 -0.74 5.90
N ALA A 4 22.96 -0.65 4.85
CA ALA A 4 22.67 0.20 3.71
C ALA A 4 21.30 -0.19 3.12
N ALA A 5 20.40 0.78 3.02
CA ALA A 5 19.13 0.62 2.32
C ALA A 5 19.41 0.03 0.93
N GLY A 6 18.69 -1.03 0.57
CA GLY A 6 18.79 -1.62 -0.76
C GLY A 6 18.61 -0.56 -1.86
N PRO A 7 19.07 -0.83 -3.10
CA PRO A 7 19.00 0.15 -4.18
C PRO A 7 17.56 0.67 -4.33
N PRO A 8 17.38 1.99 -4.56
CA PRO A 8 16.06 2.58 -4.67
C PRO A 8 15.29 1.89 -5.81
N LEU A 9 14.02 1.55 -5.54
CA LEU A 9 13.17 0.94 -6.57
C LEU A 9 13.03 1.87 -7.77
N LEU A 10 13.19 1.28 -8.95
CA LEU A 10 13.02 1.98 -10.22
C LEU A 10 11.54 2.28 -10.46
N SER A 11 11.26 3.36 -11.21
CA SER A 11 9.87 3.74 -11.55
C SER A 11 9.12 2.63 -12.30
N SER A 12 9.82 1.78 -13.05
CA SER A 12 9.24 0.61 -13.71
C SER A 12 8.76 -0.45 -12.72
N GLN A 13 9.51 -0.70 -11.64
CA GLN A 13 9.14 -1.64 -10.58
C GLN A 13 7.92 -1.13 -9.81
N LEU A 14 7.91 0.14 -9.41
CA LEU A 14 6.75 0.76 -8.74
C LEU A 14 5.51 0.70 -9.61
N ARG A 15 5.65 0.97 -10.92
CA ARG A 15 4.54 0.84 -11.88
C ARG A 15 4.04 -0.59 -11.96
N ALA A 16 4.92 -1.59 -12.00
CA ALA A 16 4.53 -3.00 -12.05
C ALA A 16 3.77 -3.43 -10.78
N ILE A 17 4.27 -3.05 -9.60
CA ILE A 17 3.63 -3.29 -8.30
C ILE A 17 2.22 -2.69 -8.27
N LEU A 18 2.09 -1.40 -8.60
CA LEU A 18 0.80 -0.70 -8.57
C LEU A 18 -0.17 -1.23 -9.63
N ALA A 19 0.31 -1.72 -10.77
CA ALA A 19 -0.54 -2.34 -11.78
C ALA A 19 -1.08 -3.71 -11.34
N ARG A 20 -0.26 -4.53 -10.68
CA ARG A 20 -0.62 -5.90 -10.28
C ARG A 20 -1.39 -5.98 -8.96
N CYS A 21 -1.09 -5.12 -7.99
CA CYS A 21 -1.72 -5.15 -6.67
C CYS A 21 -3.03 -4.36 -6.69
N ARG A 22 -4.19 -5.03 -6.68
CA ARG A 22 -5.49 -4.34 -6.79
C ARG A 22 -6.30 -4.35 -5.50
N THR A 23 -6.00 -5.26 -4.57
CA THR A 23 -6.59 -5.25 -3.23
C THR A 23 -5.55 -4.82 -2.19
N ILE A 24 -5.80 -3.70 -1.52
CA ILE A 24 -4.86 -3.05 -0.59
C ILE A 24 -5.44 -3.09 0.82
N ALA A 25 -4.74 -3.75 1.74
CA ALA A 25 -5.01 -3.63 3.18
C ALA A 25 -4.30 -2.39 3.72
N VAL A 26 -5.08 -1.40 4.19
CA VAL A 26 -4.53 -0.12 4.68
C VAL A 26 -4.49 -0.15 6.21
N VAL A 27 -3.30 -0.37 6.74
CA VAL A 27 -3.03 -0.48 8.18
C VAL A 27 -2.90 0.91 8.78
N GLY A 28 -3.75 1.20 9.77
CA GLY A 28 -3.86 2.55 10.34
C GLY A 28 -4.76 3.49 9.50
N LEU A 29 -5.68 2.93 8.71
CA LEU A 29 -6.68 3.73 8.01
C LEU A 29 -7.59 4.43 9.02
N SER A 30 -7.61 5.77 8.99
CA SER A 30 -8.44 6.58 9.88
C SER A 30 -9.81 6.87 9.26
N PRO A 31 -10.90 6.90 10.04
CA PRO A 31 -12.20 7.39 9.57
C PRO A 31 -12.22 8.93 9.38
N GLN A 32 -11.24 9.64 9.93
CA GLN A 32 -11.17 11.10 9.87
C GLN A 32 -10.64 11.58 8.51
N TRP A 33 -11.43 12.37 7.80
CA TRP A 33 -11.15 12.83 6.44
C TRP A 33 -9.79 13.54 6.30
N HIS A 34 -9.37 14.31 7.31
CA HIS A 34 -8.15 15.11 7.26
C HIS A 34 -6.86 14.29 7.45
N ARG A 35 -6.96 13.00 7.81
CA ARG A 35 -5.79 12.16 8.06
C ARG A 35 -5.20 11.66 6.73
N PRO A 36 -3.87 11.63 6.57
CA PRO A 36 -3.24 11.20 5.32
C PRO A 36 -3.69 9.83 4.82
N SER A 37 -3.89 8.87 5.73
CA SER A 37 -4.35 7.51 5.39
C SER A 37 -5.74 7.52 4.75
N HIS A 38 -6.64 8.39 5.21
CA HIS A 38 -7.99 8.53 4.64
C HIS A 38 -7.93 9.04 3.20
N PHE A 39 -7.20 10.13 2.96
CA PHE A 39 -7.06 10.70 1.62
C PHE A 39 -6.36 9.76 0.64
N ALA A 40 -5.32 9.05 1.08
CA ALA A 40 -4.62 8.09 0.23
C ALA A 40 -5.54 6.93 -0.15
N ALA A 41 -6.23 6.33 0.83
CA ALA A 41 -7.17 5.23 0.58
C ALA A 41 -8.35 5.66 -0.31
N GLN A 42 -8.95 6.82 -0.05
CA GLN A 42 -10.06 7.34 -0.87
C GLN A 42 -9.60 7.58 -2.32
N TYR A 43 -8.43 8.17 -2.52
CA TYR A 43 -7.85 8.36 -3.85
C TYR A 43 -7.66 7.03 -4.57
N MET A 44 -7.07 6.03 -3.91
CA MET A 44 -6.87 4.71 -4.51
C MET A 44 -8.20 4.00 -4.83
N GLN A 45 -9.22 4.13 -3.96
CA GLN A 45 -10.57 3.63 -4.19
C GLN A 45 -11.20 4.26 -5.45
N ALA A 46 -11.06 5.57 -5.62
CA ALA A 46 -11.53 6.29 -6.81
C ALA A 46 -10.84 5.83 -8.10
N HIS A 47 -9.63 5.27 -8.01
CA HIS A 47 -8.88 4.69 -9.15
C HIS A 47 -9.07 3.17 -9.29
N GLY A 48 -10.15 2.64 -8.71
CA GLY A 48 -10.59 1.26 -8.89
C GLY A 48 -9.78 0.22 -8.10
N TYR A 49 -9.03 0.62 -7.09
CA TYR A 49 -8.42 -0.32 -6.14
C TYR A 49 -9.45 -0.68 -5.07
N ARG A 50 -9.44 -1.93 -4.59
CA ARG A 50 -10.23 -2.30 -3.42
C ARG A 50 -9.43 -2.02 -2.16
N ILE A 51 -9.99 -1.16 -1.31
CA ILE A 51 -9.44 -0.85 0.01
C ILE A 51 -10.01 -1.81 1.05
N VAL A 52 -9.14 -2.31 1.92
CA VAL A 52 -9.49 -3.14 3.06
C VAL A 52 -8.96 -2.42 4.33
N PRO A 53 -9.84 -1.73 5.09
CA PRO A 53 -9.43 -1.01 6.27
C PRO A 53 -8.93 -1.94 7.38
N VAL A 54 -7.75 -1.65 7.93
CA VAL A 54 -7.22 -2.33 9.12
C VAL A 54 -7.04 -1.30 10.24
N ASN A 55 -7.98 -1.30 11.18
CA ASN A 55 -8.04 -0.40 12.32
C ASN A 55 -8.77 -1.07 13.51
N PRO A 56 -8.03 -1.53 14.55
CA PRO A 56 -8.59 -2.20 15.72
C PRO A 56 -9.71 -1.45 16.41
N LEU A 57 -9.59 -0.12 16.55
CA LEU A 57 -10.55 0.70 17.29
C LEU A 57 -11.90 0.77 16.57
N VAL A 58 -11.88 0.86 15.25
CA VAL A 58 -13.11 0.87 14.44
C VAL A 58 -13.68 -0.54 14.34
N ALA A 59 -12.82 -1.55 14.21
CA ALA A 59 -13.23 -2.96 14.14
C ALA A 59 -13.91 -3.43 15.43
N SER A 60 -13.41 -3.06 16.60
CA SER A 60 -14.04 -3.41 17.89
C SER A 60 -15.45 -2.85 18.05
N ALA A 61 -15.79 -1.79 17.31
CA ALA A 61 -17.13 -1.21 17.27
C ALA A 61 -18.00 -1.77 16.11
N GLY A 62 -17.52 -2.77 15.36
CA GLY A 62 -18.20 -3.27 14.17
C GLY A 62 -18.30 -2.25 13.03
N GLY A 63 -17.42 -1.25 13.03
CA GLY A 63 -17.50 -0.10 12.14
C GLY A 63 -16.99 -0.33 10.71
N SER A 64 -17.18 0.68 9.87
CA SER A 64 -16.67 0.73 8.50
C SER A 64 -15.94 2.04 8.23
N ILE A 65 -15.03 2.03 7.25
CA ILE A 65 -14.31 3.22 6.77
C ILE A 65 -14.38 3.22 5.23
N LEU A 66 -14.76 4.35 4.62
CA LEU A 66 -14.92 4.47 3.16
C LEU A 66 -15.90 3.42 2.58
N GLY A 67 -16.95 3.09 3.34
CA GLY A 67 -17.94 2.08 2.97
C GLY A 67 -17.41 0.64 2.97
N GLN A 68 -16.24 0.39 3.56
CA GLN A 68 -15.64 -0.94 3.69
C GLN A 68 -15.57 -1.36 5.15
N THR A 69 -15.88 -2.62 5.46
CA THR A 69 -15.74 -3.20 6.80
C THR A 69 -14.31 -3.04 7.32
N ALA A 70 -14.16 -2.57 8.55
CA ALA A 70 -12.85 -2.49 9.20
C ALA A 70 -12.53 -3.77 9.96
N TYR A 71 -11.27 -4.21 9.86
CA TYR A 71 -10.74 -5.39 10.54
C TYR A 71 -9.70 -5.00 11.60
N ALA A 72 -9.53 -5.83 12.62
CA ALA A 72 -8.58 -5.53 13.70
C ALA A 72 -7.12 -5.80 13.27
N SER A 73 -6.91 -6.76 12.38
CA SER A 73 -5.57 -7.13 11.89
C SER A 73 -5.58 -7.43 10.39
N VAL A 74 -4.39 -7.49 9.79
CA VAL A 74 -4.22 -7.91 8.39
C VAL A 74 -4.60 -9.37 8.24
N THR A 75 -4.24 -10.19 9.23
CA THR A 75 -4.57 -11.62 9.26
C THR A 75 -6.08 -11.87 9.27
N GLU A 76 -6.83 -11.14 10.10
CA GLU A 76 -8.29 -11.24 10.13
C GLU A 76 -8.92 -10.83 8.81
N ALA A 77 -8.48 -9.69 8.25
CA ALA A 77 -8.93 -9.22 6.95
C ALA A 77 -8.66 -10.24 5.84
N ALA A 78 -7.47 -10.86 5.84
CA ALA A 78 -7.09 -11.87 4.87
C ALA A 78 -8.01 -13.11 4.95
N ARG A 79 -8.30 -13.60 6.16
CA ARG A 79 -9.22 -14.72 6.37
C ARG A 79 -10.63 -14.41 5.85
N ALA A 80 -11.15 -13.22 6.16
CA ALA A 80 -12.47 -12.78 5.71
C ALA A 80 -12.56 -12.67 4.18
N LEU A 81 -11.51 -12.16 3.53
CA LEU A 81 -11.44 -12.09 2.07
C LEU A 81 -11.27 -13.47 1.42
N ALA A 82 -10.47 -14.36 2.02
CA ALA A 82 -10.24 -15.71 1.53
C ALA A 82 -11.55 -16.51 1.48
N ALA A 83 -12.44 -16.35 2.46
CA ALA A 83 -13.77 -16.94 2.46
C ALA A 83 -14.65 -16.48 1.27
N GLN A 84 -14.30 -15.35 0.64
CA GLN A 84 -14.96 -14.81 -0.56
C GLN A 84 -14.20 -15.15 -1.86
N GLY A 85 -13.17 -16.00 -1.80
CA GLY A 85 -12.30 -16.30 -2.95
C GLY A 85 -11.39 -15.13 -3.36
N ARG A 86 -11.11 -14.21 -2.43
CA ARG A 86 -10.30 -13.00 -2.68
C ARG A 86 -9.07 -13.01 -1.79
N ARG A 87 -8.04 -12.24 -2.16
CA ARG A 87 -6.80 -12.10 -1.38
C ARG A 87 -6.38 -10.65 -1.26
N ILE A 88 -5.50 -10.37 -0.30
CA ILE A 88 -4.82 -9.08 -0.17
C ILE A 88 -3.54 -9.14 -1.01
N ASP A 89 -3.36 -8.19 -1.92
CA ASP A 89 -2.15 -8.13 -2.75
C ASP A 89 -1.06 -7.25 -2.12
N MET A 90 -1.47 -6.17 -1.46
CA MET A 90 -0.59 -5.17 -0.85
C MET A 90 -1.02 -4.87 0.58
N VAL A 91 -0.06 -4.83 1.49
CA VAL A 91 -0.21 -4.29 2.84
C VAL A 91 0.42 -2.90 2.86
N ASP A 92 -0.42 -1.86 2.95
CA ASP A 92 -0.03 -0.44 2.97
C ASP A 92 -0.09 0.12 4.40
N CYS A 93 1.04 0.59 4.93
CA CYS A 93 1.17 0.92 6.34
C CYS A 93 1.37 2.42 6.62
N PHE A 94 0.50 2.96 7.48
CA PHE A 94 0.57 4.32 8.03
C PHE A 94 0.95 4.35 9.54
N ARG A 95 1.33 3.21 10.12
CA ARG A 95 1.81 3.13 11.51
C ARG A 95 3.30 3.47 11.63
N ARG A 96 3.79 3.59 12.86
CA ARG A 96 5.18 3.95 13.14
C ARG A 96 6.13 2.81 12.76
N SER A 97 7.40 3.12 12.49
CA SER A 97 8.44 2.16 12.14
C SER A 97 8.61 1.01 13.16
N GLU A 98 8.32 1.28 14.43
CA GLU A 98 8.36 0.32 15.53
C GLU A 98 7.32 -0.80 15.37
N ASP A 99 6.17 -0.50 14.75
CA ASP A 99 5.08 -1.45 14.55
C ASP A 99 5.29 -2.32 13.28
N ILE A 100 6.37 -2.10 12.52
CA ILE A 100 6.56 -2.72 11.21
C ILE A 100 7.04 -4.16 11.30
N ALA A 101 7.85 -4.50 12.30
CA ALA A 101 8.34 -5.87 12.47
C ALA A 101 7.20 -6.89 12.54
N PRO A 102 6.20 -6.77 13.46
CA PRO A 102 5.08 -7.71 13.49
C PRO A 102 4.18 -7.61 12.25
N LEU A 103 4.04 -6.43 11.66
CA LEU A 103 3.25 -6.25 10.44
C LEU A 103 3.87 -6.95 9.22
N ALA A 104 5.20 -6.94 9.11
CA ALA A 104 5.91 -7.65 8.07
C ALA A 104 5.70 -9.16 8.20
N ASP A 105 5.73 -9.69 9.42
CA ASP A 105 5.47 -11.11 9.69
C ASP A 105 4.02 -11.48 9.32
N GLU A 106 3.03 -10.62 9.62
CA GLU A 106 1.65 -10.80 9.14
C GLU A 106 1.57 -10.78 7.61
N ALA A 107 2.21 -9.81 6.95
CA ALA A 107 2.20 -9.69 5.49
C ALA A 107 2.80 -10.92 4.80
N ILE A 108 3.89 -11.46 5.36
CA ILE A 108 4.51 -12.72 4.91
C ILE A 108 3.53 -13.89 5.11
N ALA A 109 2.95 -14.01 6.32
CA ALA A 109 2.07 -15.12 6.67
C ALA A 109 0.81 -15.20 5.78
N ILE A 110 0.24 -14.05 5.38
CA ILE A 110 -0.91 -14.02 4.48
C ILE A 110 -0.54 -14.18 3.00
N GLY A 111 0.74 -14.29 2.67
CA GLY A 111 1.23 -14.37 1.29
C GLY A 111 0.90 -13.12 0.49
N ALA A 112 0.91 -11.94 1.14
CA ALA A 112 0.80 -10.68 0.43
C ALA A 112 1.95 -10.58 -0.57
N ALA A 113 1.71 -9.90 -1.68
CA ALA A 113 2.72 -9.80 -2.71
C ALA A 113 3.57 -8.53 -2.56
N CYS A 114 3.12 -7.55 -1.77
CA CYS A 114 3.86 -6.32 -1.51
C CYS A 114 3.62 -5.82 -0.07
N LEU A 115 4.70 -5.42 0.61
CA LEU A 115 4.67 -4.58 1.80
C LEU A 115 5.03 -3.14 1.40
N TRP A 116 4.14 -2.19 1.65
CA TRP A 116 4.29 -0.80 1.27
C TRP A 116 4.28 0.07 2.53
N LEU A 117 5.40 0.74 2.82
CA LEU A 117 5.54 1.63 3.97
C LEU A 117 5.45 3.08 3.50
N GLN A 118 4.51 3.82 4.09
CA GLN A 118 4.24 5.21 3.72
C GLN A 118 5.39 6.14 4.12
N LEU A 119 5.26 7.42 3.76
CA LEU A 119 6.25 8.45 4.03
C LEU A 119 6.63 8.49 5.52
N GLY A 120 7.93 8.52 5.79
CA GLY A 120 8.49 8.52 7.14
C GLY A 120 8.49 7.16 7.85
N VAL A 121 8.02 6.09 7.20
CA VAL A 121 7.99 4.73 7.76
C VAL A 121 9.06 3.88 7.08
N VAL A 122 10.09 3.51 7.83
CA VAL A 122 11.25 2.73 7.37
C VAL A 122 11.63 1.73 8.45
N ASN A 123 11.84 0.47 8.08
CA ASN A 123 12.38 -0.57 8.95
C ASN A 123 13.15 -1.58 8.10
N GLU A 124 14.48 -1.42 8.01
CA GLU A 124 15.31 -2.22 7.12
C GLU A 124 15.35 -3.71 7.49
N GLU A 125 15.29 -4.04 8.78
CA GLU A 125 15.30 -5.43 9.22
C GLU A 125 14.02 -6.15 8.78
N ALA A 126 12.86 -5.55 9.05
CA ALA A 126 11.57 -6.08 8.62
C ALA A 126 11.48 -6.13 7.09
N ALA A 127 12.00 -5.10 6.39
CA ALA A 127 12.06 -5.07 4.94
C ALA A 127 12.92 -6.19 4.37
N ALA A 128 14.09 -6.47 4.97
CA ALA A 128 14.95 -7.57 4.55
C ALA A 128 14.26 -8.92 4.71
N ARG A 129 13.56 -9.16 5.84
CA ARG A 129 12.78 -10.39 6.05
C ARG A 129 11.68 -10.56 5.02
N ALA A 130 10.90 -9.50 4.76
CA ALA A 130 9.83 -9.53 3.76
C ALA A 130 10.37 -9.80 2.34
N ARG A 131 11.48 -9.16 1.94
CA ARG A 131 12.13 -9.45 0.66
C ARG A 131 12.63 -10.89 0.56
N ALA A 132 13.25 -11.41 1.63
CA ALA A 132 13.73 -12.80 1.67
C ALA A 132 12.58 -13.82 1.56
N ALA A 133 11.38 -13.45 2.05
CA ALA A 133 10.16 -14.23 1.87
C ALA A 133 9.48 -14.04 0.50
N GLY A 134 10.05 -13.23 -0.39
CA GLY A 134 9.56 -13.03 -1.76
C GLY A 134 8.58 -11.88 -1.95
N LEU A 135 8.40 -11.01 -0.95
CA LEU A 135 7.57 -9.80 -1.10
C LEU A 135 8.35 -8.69 -1.80
N ASP A 136 7.66 -7.94 -2.66
CA ASP A 136 8.12 -6.60 -3.01
C ASP A 136 8.02 -5.71 -1.76
N VAL A 137 9.07 -4.91 -1.48
CA VAL A 137 9.06 -3.99 -0.35
C VAL A 137 9.35 -2.57 -0.82
N VAL A 138 8.38 -1.69 -0.61
CA VAL A 138 8.48 -0.25 -0.86
C VAL A 138 8.54 0.46 0.48
N GLN A 139 9.52 1.34 0.66
CA GLN A 139 9.65 2.14 1.89
C GLN A 139 9.69 3.62 1.58
N ASP A 140 9.21 4.45 2.52
CA ASP A 140 9.22 5.90 2.43
C ASP A 140 8.61 6.43 1.12
N ARG A 141 7.45 5.90 0.73
CA ARG A 141 6.72 6.33 -0.47
C ARG A 141 5.23 6.37 -0.20
N CYS A 142 4.55 7.41 -0.69
CA CYS A 142 3.09 7.44 -0.61
C CYS A 142 2.47 6.75 -1.83
N VAL A 143 1.60 5.76 -1.60
CA VAL A 143 0.90 5.03 -2.67
C VAL A 143 0.12 5.96 -3.61
N LYS A 144 -0.54 6.99 -3.06
CA LYS A 144 -1.28 8.01 -3.83
C LYS A 144 -0.33 8.82 -4.72
N ILE A 145 0.78 9.31 -4.17
CA ILE A 145 1.73 10.15 -4.92
C ILE A 145 2.37 9.33 -6.04
N GLU A 146 2.82 8.11 -5.75
CA GLU A 146 3.42 7.25 -6.77
C GLU A 146 2.39 6.83 -7.84
N HIS A 147 1.15 6.52 -7.45
CA HIS A 147 0.09 6.26 -8.41
C HIS A 147 -0.20 7.48 -9.30
N ALA A 148 -0.36 8.67 -8.74
CA ALA A 148 -0.59 9.90 -9.51
C ALA A 148 0.59 10.23 -10.44
N ARG A 149 1.83 10.02 -9.97
CA ARG A 149 3.06 10.22 -10.75
C ARG A 149 3.16 9.25 -11.94
N LEU A 150 2.74 8.00 -11.76
CA LEU A 150 2.93 6.93 -12.73
C LEU A 150 1.73 6.72 -13.67
N PHE A 151 0.51 6.98 -13.20
CA PHE A 151 -0.75 6.73 -13.91
C PHE A 151 -1.63 7.97 -14.04
N GLY A 152 -1.61 8.88 -13.05
CA GLY A 152 -2.51 10.03 -12.95
C GLY A 152 -2.21 11.21 -13.87
N GLY A 153 -1.40 11.02 -14.92
CA GLY A 153 -1.23 12.04 -15.97
C GLY A 153 -0.51 13.33 -15.53
N LEU A 154 0.10 13.38 -14.34
CA LEU A 154 0.79 14.59 -13.84
C LEU A 154 1.86 15.14 -14.81
N GLY A 155 2.49 14.27 -15.59
CA GLY A 155 3.42 14.69 -16.65
C GLY A 155 2.75 15.56 -17.73
N TRP A 156 1.50 15.26 -18.09
CA TRP A 156 0.71 16.07 -19.02
C TRP A 156 0.34 17.43 -18.44
N ALA A 157 0.22 17.53 -17.12
CA ALA A 157 0.00 18.79 -16.41
C ALA A 157 1.31 19.60 -16.20
N GLY A 158 2.42 19.21 -16.85
CA GLY A 158 3.70 19.92 -16.77
C GLY A 158 4.55 19.61 -15.53
N VAL A 159 4.15 18.63 -14.71
CA VAL A 159 4.92 18.23 -13.52
C VAL A 159 6.03 17.25 -13.91
N ASN A 160 7.26 17.51 -13.48
CA ASN A 160 8.37 16.56 -13.70
C ASN A 160 8.18 15.29 -12.86
N THR A 161 7.64 14.24 -13.49
CA THR A 161 7.40 12.94 -12.86
C THR A 161 8.63 12.04 -12.81
N LYS A 162 9.76 12.45 -13.41
CA LYS A 162 10.96 11.61 -13.67
C LYS A 162 10.64 10.31 -14.42
N VAL A 163 9.56 10.30 -15.21
CA VAL A 163 9.15 9.18 -16.07
C VAL A 163 9.34 9.60 -17.52
N ILE A 164 10.20 8.89 -18.25
CA ILE A 164 10.38 9.05 -19.70
C ILE A 164 9.98 7.72 -20.35
N SER A 165 9.05 7.74 -21.31
CA SER A 165 8.58 6.54 -22.01
C SER A 165 8.11 6.89 -23.42
N ALA A 166 8.54 6.11 -24.41
CA ALA A 166 8.04 6.17 -25.79
C ALA A 166 6.74 5.34 -26.00
N ARG A 167 6.30 4.58 -24.98
CA ARG A 167 5.09 3.73 -25.06
C ARG A 167 3.85 4.50 -24.63
N ARG A 168 2.75 4.32 -25.36
CA ARG A 168 1.43 4.88 -25.02
C ARG A 168 0.94 4.34 -23.66
N PRO A 169 0.45 5.20 -22.74
CA PRO A 169 -0.15 4.74 -21.49
C PRO A 169 -1.33 3.80 -21.74
N ARG A 170 -1.39 2.68 -21.01
CA ARG A 170 -2.54 1.75 -21.06
C ARG A 170 -3.76 2.27 -20.31
N GLN A 171 -3.55 3.21 -19.39
CA GLN A 171 -4.59 3.85 -18.60
C GLN A 171 -4.44 5.35 -18.80
N LEU A 172 -5.53 6.00 -19.24
CA LEU A 172 -5.60 7.45 -19.40
C LEU A 172 -6.06 8.06 -18.07
N PRO A 173 -5.66 9.31 -17.79
CA PRO A 173 -5.99 9.98 -16.52
C PRO A 173 -7.45 10.46 -16.41
N TYR A 174 -8.29 10.16 -17.41
CA TYR A 174 -9.69 10.56 -17.51
C TYR A 174 -10.57 9.36 -17.89
#